data_AF-A0ABD3G1P0-F1
#
_entry.id   AF-A0ABD3G1P0-F1
#
_cell.length_a   1.000
_cell.length_b   1.000
_cell.length_c   1.000
_cell.angle_alpha   90.00
_cell.angle_beta   90.00
_cell.angle_gamma   90.00
#
_symmetry.space_group_name_H-M   'P 1'
#
loop_
_entity.id
_entity.type
_entity.pdbx_description
1 polymer ?
#
loop_
_entity_poly.entity_id
_entity_poly.type
_entity_poly.pdbx_seq_one_letter_code
_entity_poly.pdbx_strand_id
1 'polypeptide(L)'
;MTVRHHDDNLVTQRPAATLKEILEKIRANKDQIRELDLKDMAAKKRKLRPTGGDLVGRVFQLNRTVLRLLLPGHDIGDVGAKSMGNMLRANNTLQHLDLRGNEITVDGAGAISDALYGHESLEHLGLSSNKLGDDGAKAVAQVLPYNISLKYLGLANNGIGEEGGKALLEAVLQNRSLVMVQLIKNDIPKEILDKIRSALVVNKLMQKKAERDEEKEQKKYEETQKELEQRAKMRQDALENQNEEDSSSEDEDDESLWI
;
A
#
# COMPACT_ATOMS: atom_id res chain seq x y z
N MET A 1 16.33 -16.35 2.55
CA MET A 1 15.30 -15.70 3.38
C MET A 1 15.94 -14.48 3.95
N THR A 2 15.28 -13.36 3.76
CA THR A 2 15.71 -12.05 4.24
C THR A 2 14.56 -11.48 5.05
N VAL A 3 14.87 -10.94 6.21
CA VAL A 3 13.90 -10.28 7.10
C VAL A 3 14.41 -8.86 7.30
N ARG A 4 13.57 -7.86 7.01
CA ARG A 4 13.89 -6.46 7.29
C ARG A 4 13.01 -5.93 8.40
N HIS A 5 13.63 -5.14 9.27
CA HIS A 5 13.01 -4.50 10.41
C HIS A 5 12.83 -2.99 10.13
N HIS A 6 12.11 -2.29 11.01
CA HIS A 6 11.82 -0.85 10.86
C HIS A 6 13.08 0.03 10.75
N ASP A 7 14.21 -0.37 11.34
CA ASP A 7 15.49 0.31 11.14
C ASP A 7 16.18 -0.24 9.89
N ASP A 8 16.36 0.60 8.87
CA ASP A 8 16.88 0.26 7.53
C ASP A 8 18.25 -0.46 7.52
N ASN A 9 18.94 -0.53 8.66
CA ASN A 9 20.24 -1.17 8.82
C ASN A 9 20.20 -2.58 9.45
N LEU A 10 19.07 -3.03 10.02
CA LEU A 10 18.93 -4.37 10.57
C LEU A 10 18.32 -5.31 9.53
N VAL A 11 19.16 -5.78 8.61
CA VAL A 11 18.87 -6.97 7.83
C VAL A 11 19.35 -8.17 8.65
N THR A 12 18.44 -8.87 9.33
CA THR A 12 18.82 -10.16 9.89
C THR A 12 18.92 -11.17 8.75
N GLN A 13 20.11 -11.30 8.18
CA GLN A 13 20.58 -12.59 7.64
C GLN A 13 21.09 -13.48 8.79
N ARG A 14 20.45 -13.42 9.97
CA ARG A 14 20.95 -14.11 11.18
C ARG A 14 21.14 -15.60 10.84
N PRO A 15 22.35 -16.15 10.97
CA PRO A 15 22.65 -17.52 10.53
C PRO A 15 21.82 -18.62 11.23
N ALA A 16 21.09 -18.30 12.31
CA ALA A 16 20.46 -19.30 13.18
C ALA A 16 18.92 -19.26 13.25
N ALA A 17 18.23 -18.21 12.76
CA ALA A 17 16.78 -18.14 12.93
C ALA A 17 16.05 -18.99 11.89
N THR A 18 15.28 -19.99 12.35
CA THR A 18 14.47 -20.82 11.44
C THR A 18 13.28 -20.04 10.89
N LEU A 19 12.72 -20.44 9.73
CA LEU A 19 11.48 -19.84 9.22
C LEU A 19 10.35 -19.92 10.26
N LYS A 20 10.30 -21.01 11.03
CA LYS A 20 9.31 -21.20 12.10
C LYS A 20 9.42 -20.10 13.15
N GLU A 21 10.62 -19.83 13.66
CA GLU A 21 10.84 -18.76 14.65
C GLU A 21 10.46 -17.38 14.10
N ILE A 22 10.78 -17.10 12.84
CA ILE A 22 10.38 -15.84 12.20
C ILE A 22 8.86 -15.74 12.08
N LEU A 23 8.18 -16.81 11.68
CA LEU A 23 6.71 -16.83 11.60
C LEU A 23 6.05 -16.68 12.97
N GLU A 24 6.63 -17.24 14.04
CA GLU A 24 6.15 -17.04 15.42
C GLU A 24 6.27 -15.57 15.85
N LYS A 25 7.37 -14.91 15.52
CA LYS A 25 7.57 -13.47 15.77
C LYS A 25 6.59 -12.60 14.98
N ILE A 26 6.41 -12.90 13.70
CA ILE A 26 5.43 -12.21 12.84
C ILE A 26 4.02 -12.39 13.40
N ARG A 27 3.63 -13.61 13.77
CA ARG A 27 2.32 -13.89 14.37
C ARG A 27 2.10 -13.08 15.66
N ALA A 28 3.15 -12.90 16.45
CA ALA A 28 3.11 -12.14 17.70
C ALA A 28 3.31 -10.63 17.52
N ASN A 29 3.43 -10.12 16.29
CA ASN A 29 3.74 -8.70 16.00
C ASN A 29 5.03 -8.20 16.67
N LYS A 30 6.01 -9.09 16.86
CA LYS A 30 7.28 -8.80 17.55
C LYS A 30 8.38 -8.38 16.59
N ASP A 31 9.44 -7.83 17.17
CA ASP A 31 10.68 -7.43 16.51
C ASP A 31 10.53 -6.35 15.44
N GLN A 32 9.36 -5.70 15.30
CA GLN A 32 9.13 -4.65 14.30
C GLN A 32 9.47 -5.09 12.86
N ILE A 33 9.21 -6.35 12.53
CA ILE A 33 9.45 -6.88 11.18
C ILE A 33 8.53 -6.16 10.19
N ARG A 34 9.11 -5.61 9.12
CA ARG A 34 8.42 -4.87 8.06
C ARG A 34 8.42 -5.61 6.71
N GLU A 35 9.41 -6.47 6.47
CA GLU A 35 9.49 -7.27 5.25
C GLU A 35 9.89 -8.72 5.55
N LEU A 36 9.19 -9.66 4.92
CA LEU A 36 9.60 -11.05 4.81
C LEU A 36 9.82 -11.39 3.33
N ASP A 37 11.08 -11.61 2.96
CA ASP A 37 11.47 -12.01 1.61
C ASP A 37 11.98 -13.47 1.60
N LEU A 38 11.22 -14.35 0.96
CA LEU A 38 11.54 -15.77 0.84
C LEU A 38 12.13 -16.17 -0.52
N LYS A 39 12.41 -15.23 -1.44
CA LYS A 39 12.87 -15.57 -2.81
C LYS A 39 14.09 -16.49 -2.85
N ASP A 40 15.07 -16.26 -1.98
CA ASP A 40 16.30 -17.06 -1.94
C ASP A 40 16.04 -18.48 -1.44
N MET A 41 14.98 -18.71 -0.65
CA MET A 41 14.61 -20.05 -0.22
C MET A 41 14.11 -20.88 -1.39
N ALA A 42 13.22 -20.32 -2.23
CA ALA A 42 12.78 -20.95 -3.46
C ALA A 42 13.95 -21.24 -4.41
N ALA A 43 14.87 -20.28 -4.60
CA ALA A 43 16.07 -20.45 -5.41
C ALA A 43 16.98 -21.59 -4.90
N LYS A 44 17.06 -21.77 -3.58
CA LYS A 44 17.77 -22.89 -2.93
C LYS A 44 16.96 -24.18 -2.85
N LYS A 45 15.89 -24.31 -3.65
CA LYS A 45 14.98 -25.48 -3.71
C LYS A 45 14.26 -25.80 -2.39
N ARG A 46 14.20 -24.84 -1.46
CA ARG A 46 13.46 -24.94 -0.19
C ARG A 46 12.10 -24.27 -0.32
N LYS A 47 11.26 -24.83 -1.19
CA LYS A 47 9.93 -24.31 -1.51
C LYS A 47 8.97 -24.52 -0.34
N LEU A 48 7.99 -23.62 -0.20
CA LEU A 48 6.97 -23.74 0.84
C LEU A 48 5.96 -24.84 0.50
N ARG A 49 5.66 -25.01 -0.80
CA ARG A 49 4.57 -25.86 -1.29
C ARG A 49 3.21 -25.38 -0.74
N PRO A 50 2.09 -26.02 -1.11
CA PRO A 50 0.77 -25.58 -0.67
C PRO A 50 0.60 -25.47 0.85
N THR A 51 1.13 -26.42 1.62
CA THR A 51 1.02 -26.42 3.09
C THR A 51 1.81 -25.29 3.75
N GLY A 52 3.02 -24.98 3.24
CA GLY A 52 3.80 -23.86 3.74
C GLY A 52 3.17 -22.52 3.36
N GLY A 53 2.61 -22.40 2.15
CA GLY A 53 1.87 -21.22 1.73
C GLY A 53 0.65 -20.97 2.62
N ASP A 54 -0.10 -22.03 2.92
CA ASP A 54 -1.25 -21.95 3.83
C ASP A 54 -0.86 -21.52 5.26
N LEU A 55 0.23 -22.08 5.80
CA LEU A 55 0.75 -21.65 7.10
C LEU A 55 1.12 -20.17 7.12
N VAL A 56 1.80 -19.68 6.08
CA VAL A 56 2.15 -18.25 5.96
C VAL A 56 0.90 -17.39 5.91
N GLY A 57 -0.11 -17.76 5.11
CA GLY A 57 -1.39 -17.04 5.05
C GLY A 57 -2.04 -16.90 6.43
N ARG A 58 -2.16 -18.00 7.18
CA ARG A 58 -2.73 -18.00 8.54
C ARG A 58 -1.92 -17.15 9.54
N VAL A 59 -0.60 -17.18 9.46
CA VAL A 59 0.28 -16.38 10.33
C VAL A 59 0.07 -14.88 10.08
N PHE A 60 -0.05 -14.48 8.81
CA PHE A 60 -0.17 -13.08 8.42
C PHE A 60 -1.56 -12.50 8.65
N GLN A 61 -2.62 -13.32 8.80
CA GLN A 61 -3.97 -12.85 9.13
C GLN A 61 -4.01 -11.95 10.37
N LEU A 62 -3.20 -12.25 11.39
CA LEU A 62 -3.13 -11.52 12.66
C LEU A 62 -1.95 -10.55 12.75
N ASN A 63 -1.08 -10.55 11.75
CA ASN A 63 0.03 -9.62 11.71
C ASN A 63 -0.43 -8.21 11.30
N ARG A 64 0.16 -7.19 11.89
CA ARG A 64 -0.10 -5.76 11.67
C ARG A 64 1.18 -4.95 11.47
N THR A 65 2.34 -5.61 11.42
CA THR A 65 3.64 -4.94 11.34
C THR A 65 4.30 -5.07 9.98
N VAL A 66 4.13 -6.22 9.31
CA VAL A 66 4.76 -6.54 8.03
C VAL A 66 4.00 -5.85 6.92
N LEU A 67 4.71 -5.03 6.15
CA LEU A 67 4.18 -4.29 5.01
C LEU A 67 4.47 -5.00 3.69
N ARG A 68 5.49 -5.87 3.66
CA ARG A 68 5.98 -6.51 2.42
C ARG A 68 6.19 -8.01 2.60
N LEU A 69 5.51 -8.81 1.79
CA LEU A 69 5.62 -10.27 1.77
C LEU A 69 6.00 -10.74 0.36
N LEU A 70 7.20 -11.31 0.21
CA LEU A 70 7.70 -11.85 -1.06
C LEU A 70 7.80 -13.37 -1.00
N LEU A 71 6.96 -14.04 -1.78
CA LEU A 71 6.91 -15.49 -1.92
C LEU A 71 7.07 -15.97 -3.37
N PRO A 72 8.01 -15.45 -4.19
CA PRO A 72 8.12 -15.90 -5.56
C PRO A 72 8.68 -17.33 -5.66
N GLY A 73 8.13 -18.18 -6.53
CA GLY A 73 8.72 -19.48 -6.88
C GLY A 73 8.51 -20.60 -5.86
N HIS A 74 7.50 -20.50 -4.99
CA HIS A 74 7.30 -21.43 -3.87
C HIS A 74 6.33 -22.58 -4.12
N ASP A 75 5.77 -22.70 -5.33
CA ASP A 75 4.77 -23.70 -5.74
C ASP A 75 3.61 -23.80 -4.74
N ILE A 76 3.10 -22.67 -4.23
CA ILE A 76 2.03 -22.69 -3.23
C ILE A 76 0.67 -23.10 -3.82
N GLY A 77 0.51 -22.98 -5.15
CA GLY A 77 -0.71 -23.32 -5.87
C GLY A 77 -1.96 -22.59 -5.37
N ASP A 78 -3.12 -23.07 -5.79
CA ASP A 78 -4.40 -22.45 -5.44
C ASP A 78 -4.74 -22.56 -3.95
N VAL A 79 -4.28 -23.61 -3.26
CA VAL A 79 -4.47 -23.75 -1.81
C VAL A 79 -3.75 -22.63 -1.05
N GLY A 80 -2.50 -22.37 -1.41
CA GLY A 80 -1.75 -21.25 -0.84
C GLY A 80 -2.38 -19.92 -1.20
N ALA A 81 -2.77 -19.73 -2.46
CA ALA A 81 -3.44 -18.50 -2.93
C ALA A 81 -4.76 -18.24 -2.21
N LYS A 82 -5.60 -19.26 -1.97
CA LYS A 82 -6.83 -19.16 -1.17
C LYS A 82 -6.52 -18.72 0.27
N SER A 83 -5.46 -19.24 0.86
CA SER A 83 -5.00 -18.79 2.18
C SER A 83 -4.52 -17.34 2.18
N MET A 84 -3.83 -16.89 1.11
CA MET A 84 -3.46 -15.48 0.92
C MET A 84 -4.69 -14.58 0.73
N GLY A 85 -5.71 -15.02 -0.01
CA GLY A 85 -6.98 -14.30 -0.12
C GLY A 85 -7.66 -14.13 1.25
N ASN A 86 -7.75 -15.20 2.04
CA ASN A 86 -8.26 -15.13 3.41
C ASN A 86 -7.41 -14.20 4.31
N MET A 87 -6.10 -14.17 4.09
CA MET A 87 -5.19 -13.26 4.79
C MET A 87 -5.46 -11.80 4.44
N LEU A 88 -5.58 -11.46 3.16
CA LEU A 88 -5.88 -10.09 2.71
C LEU A 88 -7.22 -9.59 3.25
N ARG A 89 -8.25 -10.45 3.36
CA ARG A 89 -9.53 -10.06 3.98
C ARG A 89 -9.41 -9.62 5.44
N ALA A 90 -8.44 -10.18 6.18
CA ALA A 90 -8.26 -9.91 7.61
C ALA A 90 -7.10 -8.95 7.91
N ASN A 91 -6.18 -8.75 6.96
CA ASN A 91 -4.98 -7.95 7.11
C ASN A 91 -5.10 -6.67 6.29
N ASN A 92 -5.22 -5.54 6.99
CA ASN A 92 -5.30 -4.22 6.40
C ASN A 92 -3.97 -3.43 6.49
N THR A 93 -2.85 -4.11 6.72
CA THR A 93 -1.52 -3.47 6.85
C THR A 93 -0.56 -3.82 5.73
N LEU A 94 -0.75 -4.96 5.07
CA LEU A 94 0.14 -5.41 4.01
C LEU A 94 -0.01 -4.51 2.76
N GLN A 95 1.10 -3.93 2.33
CA GLN A 95 1.16 -3.01 1.18
C GLN A 95 1.70 -3.68 -0.08
N HIS A 96 2.48 -4.76 0.08
CA HIS A 96 3.15 -5.42 -1.03
C HIS A 96 3.10 -6.93 -0.89
N LEU A 97 2.52 -7.61 -1.88
CA LEU A 97 2.42 -9.06 -1.95
C LEU A 97 2.95 -9.55 -3.30
N ASP A 98 4.02 -10.34 -3.27
CA ASP A 98 4.59 -10.97 -4.47
C ASP A 98 4.39 -12.48 -4.45
N LEU A 99 3.54 -12.96 -5.35
CA LEU A 99 3.18 -14.36 -5.56
C LEU A 99 3.60 -14.85 -6.95
N ARG A 100 4.62 -14.27 -7.56
CA ARG A 100 5.09 -14.69 -8.89
C ARG A 100 5.58 -16.14 -8.91
N GLY A 101 5.31 -16.89 -9.98
CA GLY A 101 5.90 -18.24 -10.12
C GLY A 101 5.37 -19.27 -9.12
N ASN A 102 4.09 -19.25 -8.79
CA ASN A 102 3.52 -20.07 -7.72
C ASN A 102 2.52 -21.13 -8.20
N GLU A 103 2.40 -21.34 -9.51
CA GLU A 103 1.45 -22.29 -10.10
C GLU A 103 -0.02 -21.97 -9.73
N ILE A 104 -0.32 -20.67 -9.54
CA ILE A 104 -1.69 -20.20 -9.26
C ILE A 104 -2.51 -20.27 -10.54
N THR A 105 -3.70 -20.86 -10.47
CA THR A 105 -4.64 -20.96 -11.60
C THR A 105 -5.80 -19.97 -11.44
N VAL A 106 -6.85 -20.12 -12.25
CA VAL A 106 -8.10 -19.35 -12.12
C VAL A 106 -8.68 -19.40 -10.70
N ASP A 107 -8.61 -20.55 -10.02
CA ASP A 107 -9.19 -20.76 -8.69
C ASP A 107 -8.51 -19.88 -7.62
N GLY A 108 -7.19 -19.89 -7.60
CA GLY A 108 -6.42 -19.08 -6.65
C GLY A 108 -6.48 -17.60 -6.99
N ALA A 109 -6.53 -17.25 -8.28
CA ALA A 109 -6.71 -15.88 -8.73
C ALA A 109 -8.08 -15.30 -8.35
N GLY A 110 -9.15 -16.10 -8.44
CA GLY A 110 -10.48 -15.72 -7.95
C GLY A 110 -10.46 -15.41 -6.45
N ALA A 111 -9.88 -16.29 -5.65
CA ALA A 111 -9.79 -16.08 -4.19
C ALA A 111 -8.99 -14.82 -3.80
N ILE A 112 -7.92 -14.49 -4.53
CA ILE A 112 -7.18 -13.25 -4.34
C ILE A 112 -8.02 -12.05 -4.79
N SER A 113 -8.67 -12.14 -5.95
CA SER A 113 -9.50 -11.06 -6.51
C SER A 113 -10.66 -10.70 -5.56
N ASP A 114 -11.38 -11.69 -5.06
CA ASP A 114 -12.49 -11.46 -4.13
C ASP A 114 -12.03 -10.79 -2.81
N ALA A 115 -10.76 -10.96 -2.44
CA ALA A 115 -10.16 -10.32 -1.27
C ALA A 115 -9.67 -8.89 -1.54
N LEU A 116 -9.47 -8.51 -2.81
CA LEU A 116 -9.12 -7.14 -3.20
C LEU A 116 -10.31 -6.19 -3.24
N TYR A 117 -11.53 -6.73 -3.31
CA TYR A 117 -12.75 -5.92 -3.29
C TYR A 117 -12.81 -5.09 -2.00
N GLY A 118 -12.72 -3.77 -2.12
CA GLY A 118 -12.71 -2.85 -0.98
C GLY A 118 -11.45 -2.93 -0.09
N HIS A 119 -10.38 -3.58 -0.53
CA HIS A 119 -9.12 -3.62 0.23
C HIS A 119 -8.39 -2.29 0.10
N GLU A 120 -7.93 -1.73 1.22
CA GLU A 120 -7.49 -0.32 1.30
C GLU A 120 -5.98 -0.11 1.45
N SER A 121 -5.21 -1.14 1.80
CA SER A 121 -3.76 -1.00 2.06
C SER A 121 -2.83 -1.61 1.02
N LEU A 122 -3.26 -2.63 0.28
CA LEU A 122 -2.41 -3.32 -0.68
C LEU A 122 -2.18 -2.44 -1.91
N GLU A 123 -0.95 -1.99 -2.09
CA GLU A 123 -0.56 -1.12 -3.21
C GLU A 123 0.10 -1.90 -4.36
N HIS A 124 0.66 -3.07 -4.08
CA HIS A 124 1.37 -3.87 -5.05
C HIS A 124 1.02 -5.35 -4.95
N LEU A 125 0.58 -5.91 -6.08
CA LEU A 125 0.28 -7.33 -6.22
C LEU A 125 1.05 -7.92 -7.41
N GLY A 126 1.93 -8.89 -7.13
CA GLY A 126 2.66 -9.65 -8.14
C GLY A 126 2.04 -11.02 -8.38
N LEU A 127 1.46 -11.24 -9.56
CA LEU A 127 0.90 -12.53 -10.00
C LEU A 127 1.54 -13.03 -11.31
N SER A 128 2.63 -12.43 -11.76
CA SER A 128 3.33 -12.85 -12.99
C SER A 128 3.86 -14.29 -12.92
N SER A 129 3.97 -14.97 -14.07
CA SER A 129 4.44 -16.36 -14.18
C SER A 129 3.57 -17.35 -13.40
N ASN A 130 2.25 -17.21 -13.52
CA ASN A 130 1.28 -18.16 -13.02
C ASN A 130 0.45 -18.68 -14.22
N LYS A 131 -0.72 -19.28 -13.97
CA LYS A 131 -1.57 -19.94 -14.97
C LYS A 131 -3.01 -19.39 -14.91
N LEU A 132 -3.14 -18.08 -14.81
CA LEU A 132 -4.42 -17.40 -14.64
C LEU A 132 -5.36 -17.60 -15.84
N GLY A 133 -4.82 -17.52 -17.06
CA GLY A 133 -5.62 -17.48 -18.27
C GLY A 133 -6.55 -16.25 -18.33
N ASP A 134 -7.46 -16.26 -19.32
CA ASP A 134 -8.46 -15.19 -19.47
C ASP A 134 -9.41 -15.09 -18.28
N ASP A 135 -9.83 -16.23 -17.72
CA ASP A 135 -10.81 -16.23 -16.63
C ASP A 135 -10.21 -15.71 -15.31
N GLY A 136 -8.94 -16.02 -15.03
CA GLY A 136 -8.23 -15.41 -13.92
C GLY A 136 -8.05 -13.90 -14.11
N ALA A 137 -7.76 -13.45 -15.35
CA ALA A 137 -7.67 -12.02 -15.66
C ALA A 137 -9.02 -11.31 -15.51
N LYS A 138 -10.13 -11.94 -15.92
CA LYS A 138 -11.49 -11.43 -15.74
C LYS A 138 -11.87 -11.30 -14.27
N ALA A 139 -11.51 -12.28 -13.43
CA ALA A 139 -11.75 -12.20 -11.99
C ALA A 139 -11.05 -10.98 -11.37
N VAL A 140 -9.80 -10.73 -11.74
CA VAL A 140 -9.07 -9.53 -11.28
C VAL A 140 -9.73 -8.26 -11.84
N ALA A 141 -10.11 -8.25 -13.12
CA ALA A 141 -10.75 -7.10 -13.77
C ALA A 141 -12.06 -6.69 -13.10
N GLN A 142 -12.88 -7.65 -12.64
CA GLN A 142 -14.18 -7.37 -12.01
C GLN A 142 -14.06 -6.54 -10.73
N VAL A 143 -12.97 -6.68 -9.98
CA VAL A 143 -12.81 -6.01 -8.68
C VAL A 143 -12.01 -4.72 -8.76
N LEU A 144 -11.21 -4.53 -9.82
CA LEU A 144 -10.36 -3.35 -10.00
C LEU A 144 -11.11 -2.01 -9.95
N PRO A 145 -12.31 -1.84 -10.53
CA PRO A 145 -13.06 -0.58 -10.42
C PRO A 145 -13.37 -0.15 -8.98
N TYR A 146 -13.45 -1.11 -8.05
CA TYR A 146 -13.77 -0.88 -6.64
C TYR A 146 -12.55 -0.85 -5.73
N ASN A 147 -11.37 -1.17 -6.24
CA ASN A 147 -10.14 -1.14 -5.46
C ASN A 147 -9.45 0.23 -5.57
N ILE A 148 -9.29 0.91 -4.44
CA ILE A 148 -8.72 2.26 -4.38
C ILE A 148 -7.24 2.31 -3.98
N SER A 149 -6.66 1.19 -3.55
CA SER A 149 -5.30 1.16 -3.01
C SER A 149 -4.25 0.66 -4.00
N LEU A 150 -4.62 -0.25 -4.90
CA LEU A 150 -3.69 -0.97 -5.75
C LEU A 150 -3.11 -0.07 -6.84
N LYS A 151 -1.80 0.18 -6.77
CA LYS A 151 -1.05 1.01 -7.72
C LYS A 151 -0.33 0.19 -8.78
N TYR A 152 0.10 -1.03 -8.43
CA TYR A 152 0.82 -1.94 -9.31
C TYR A 152 0.20 -3.33 -9.34
N LEU A 153 0.00 -3.85 -10.55
CA LEU A 153 -0.48 -5.20 -10.80
C LEU A 153 0.43 -5.94 -11.79
N GLY A 154 1.08 -7.02 -11.34
CA GLY A 154 1.91 -7.87 -12.18
C GLY A 154 1.13 -9.07 -12.71
N LEU A 155 0.92 -9.15 -14.03
CA LEU A 155 0.19 -10.25 -14.70
C LEU A 155 0.99 -10.84 -15.88
N ALA A 156 2.29 -10.60 -15.95
CA ALA A 156 3.11 -11.07 -17.07
C ALA A 156 3.19 -12.60 -17.11
N ASN A 157 3.25 -13.21 -18.28
CA ASN A 157 3.41 -14.67 -18.42
C ASN A 157 2.32 -15.45 -17.68
N ASN A 158 1.06 -15.24 -18.04
CA ASN A 158 -0.11 -15.88 -17.42
C ASN A 158 -1.04 -16.58 -18.43
N GLY A 159 -0.69 -16.59 -19.72
CA GLY A 159 -1.55 -17.13 -20.78
C GLY A 159 -2.83 -16.33 -20.99
N ILE A 160 -2.78 -15.01 -20.76
CA ILE A 160 -3.93 -14.11 -20.97
C ILE A 160 -4.03 -13.81 -22.46
N GLY A 161 -5.19 -14.08 -23.06
CA GLY A 161 -5.52 -13.80 -24.44
C GLY A 161 -6.30 -12.49 -24.61
N GLU A 162 -6.96 -12.36 -25.76
CA GLU A 162 -7.73 -11.17 -26.11
C GLU A 162 -8.87 -10.87 -25.12
N GLU A 163 -9.61 -11.88 -24.68
CA GLU A 163 -10.79 -11.69 -23.83
C GLU A 163 -10.44 -11.23 -22.42
N GLY A 164 -9.38 -11.80 -21.82
CA GLY A 164 -8.84 -11.30 -20.57
C GLY A 164 -8.23 -9.91 -20.71
N GLY A 165 -7.60 -9.62 -21.86
CA GLY A 165 -7.10 -8.29 -22.20
C GLY A 165 -8.19 -7.22 -22.29
N LYS A 166 -9.33 -7.51 -22.94
CA LYS A 166 -10.48 -6.60 -23.02
C LYS A 166 -11.07 -6.31 -21.65
N ALA A 167 -11.27 -7.34 -20.83
CA ALA A 167 -11.78 -7.18 -19.47
C ALA A 167 -10.86 -6.27 -18.63
N LEU A 168 -9.54 -6.49 -18.70
CA LEU A 168 -8.57 -5.63 -18.01
C LEU A 168 -8.61 -4.19 -18.53
N LEU A 169 -8.78 -3.97 -19.83
CA LEU A 169 -8.92 -2.63 -20.39
C LEU A 169 -10.15 -1.90 -19.83
N GLU A 170 -11.32 -2.55 -19.85
CA GLU A 170 -12.55 -1.98 -19.30
C GLU A 170 -12.42 -1.62 -17.82
N ALA A 171 -11.78 -2.49 -17.05
CA ALA A 171 -11.53 -2.28 -15.63
C ALA A 171 -10.56 -1.11 -15.38
N VAL A 172 -9.45 -1.03 -16.14
CA VAL A 172 -8.45 0.04 -16.01
C VAL A 172 -9.05 1.41 -16.36
N LEU A 173 -9.97 1.47 -17.32
CA LEU A 173 -10.65 2.74 -17.67
C LEU A 173 -11.52 3.29 -16.54
N GLN A 174 -12.05 2.41 -15.67
CA GLN A 174 -12.90 2.76 -14.53
C GLN A 174 -12.12 2.92 -13.22
N ASN A 175 -10.95 2.30 -13.12
CA ASN A 175 -10.06 2.42 -11.97
C ASN A 175 -9.21 3.71 -12.04
N ARG A 176 -8.94 4.33 -10.88
CA ARG A 176 -8.12 5.56 -10.77
C ARG A 176 -6.86 5.40 -9.91
N SER A 177 -6.72 4.29 -9.19
CA SER A 177 -5.59 4.01 -8.30
C SER A 177 -4.41 3.37 -9.03
N LEU A 178 -4.69 2.55 -10.04
CA LEU A 178 -3.72 1.75 -10.76
C LEU A 178 -2.93 2.60 -11.76
N VAL A 179 -1.61 2.56 -11.64
CA VAL A 179 -0.66 3.30 -12.50
C VAL A 179 0.24 2.39 -13.32
N MET A 180 0.26 1.10 -13.01
CA MET A 180 1.09 0.12 -13.73
C MET A 180 0.43 -1.26 -13.76
N VAL A 181 0.35 -1.82 -14.97
CA VAL A 181 0.00 -3.23 -15.18
C VAL A 181 1.06 -3.88 -16.06
N GLN A 182 1.72 -4.92 -15.55
CA GLN A 182 2.70 -5.67 -16.33
C GLN A 182 2.02 -6.84 -17.06
N LEU A 183 1.90 -6.74 -18.39
CA LEU A 183 1.22 -7.76 -19.22
C LEU A 183 2.14 -8.45 -20.23
N ILE A 184 3.46 -8.27 -20.13
CA ILE A 184 4.41 -8.87 -21.07
C ILE A 184 4.30 -10.39 -21.09
N LYS A 185 4.63 -11.02 -22.22
CA LYS A 185 4.55 -12.49 -22.41
C LYS A 185 3.14 -13.04 -22.18
N ASN A 186 2.12 -12.33 -22.66
CA ASN A 186 0.75 -12.82 -22.78
C ASN A 186 0.32 -12.69 -24.25
N ASP A 187 -0.76 -13.36 -24.64
CA ASP A 187 -1.28 -13.41 -26.00
C ASP A 187 -2.36 -12.33 -26.23
N ILE A 188 -2.14 -11.14 -25.64
CA ILE A 188 -3.04 -9.99 -25.76
C ILE A 188 -2.69 -9.19 -27.03
N PRO A 189 -3.67 -8.88 -27.91
CA PRO A 189 -3.45 -8.02 -29.06
C PRO A 189 -2.81 -6.68 -28.68
N LYS A 190 -1.84 -6.24 -29.48
CA LYS A 190 -1.08 -5.00 -29.25
C LYS A 190 -1.98 -3.77 -29.09
N GLU A 191 -3.06 -3.69 -29.86
CA GLU A 191 -4.02 -2.59 -29.76
C GLU A 191 -4.61 -2.44 -28.35
N ILE A 192 -4.97 -3.56 -27.72
CA ILE A 192 -5.50 -3.56 -26.35
C ILE A 192 -4.41 -3.14 -25.36
N LEU A 193 -3.19 -3.66 -25.52
CA LEU A 193 -2.05 -3.28 -24.66
C LEU A 193 -1.75 -1.77 -24.73
N ASP A 194 -1.80 -1.18 -25.92
CA ASP A 194 -1.54 0.25 -26.11
C ASP A 194 -2.66 1.13 -25.52
N LYS A 195 -3.93 0.68 -25.59
CA LYS A 195 -5.06 1.32 -24.89
C LYS A 195 -4.90 1.26 -23.37
N ILE A 196 -4.53 0.09 -22.82
CA ILE A 196 -4.27 -0.08 -21.38
C ILE A 196 -3.14 0.87 -20.93
N ARG A 197 -2.02 0.90 -21.67
CA ARG A 197 -0.89 1.81 -21.37
C ARG A 197 -1.33 3.27 -21.36
N SER A 198 -2.11 3.69 -22.35
CA SER A 198 -2.61 5.07 -22.43
C SER A 198 -3.50 5.42 -21.24
N ALA A 199 -4.40 4.52 -20.85
CA ALA A 199 -5.26 4.72 -19.68
C ALA A 199 -4.45 4.84 -18.37
N LEU A 200 -3.42 4.01 -18.18
CA LEU A 200 -2.53 4.08 -17.00
C LEU A 200 -1.72 5.37 -16.94
N VAL A 201 -1.31 5.92 -18.09
CA VAL A 201 -0.66 7.24 -18.16
C VAL A 201 -1.61 8.33 -17.67
N VAL A 202 -2.88 8.29 -18.08
CA VAL A 202 -3.90 9.23 -17.60
C VAL A 202 -4.06 9.12 -16.09
N ASN A 203 -4.20 7.92 -15.53
CA ASN A 203 -4.29 7.72 -14.08
C ASN A 203 -3.08 8.32 -13.34
N LYS A 204 -1.87 8.06 -13.83
CA LYS A 204 -0.63 8.60 -13.25
C LYS A 204 -0.58 10.14 -13.29
N LEU A 205 -1.05 10.75 -14.38
CA LEU A 205 -1.10 12.21 -14.50
C LEU A 205 -2.15 12.82 -13.57
N MET A 206 -3.30 12.17 -13.41
CA MET A 206 -4.37 12.60 -12.51
C MET A 206 -3.90 12.57 -11.05
N GLN A 207 -3.23 11.50 -10.61
CA GLN A 207 -2.66 11.41 -9.26
C GLN A 207 -1.64 12.52 -9.00
N LYS A 208 -0.68 12.72 -9.92
CA LYS A 208 0.29 13.83 -9.81
C LYS A 208 -0.35 15.21 -9.80
N LYS A 209 -1.52 15.38 -10.43
CA LYS A 209 -2.25 16.65 -10.38
C LYS A 209 -2.90 16.82 -9.01
N ALA A 210 -3.57 15.79 -8.50
CA ALA A 210 -4.17 15.80 -7.17
C ALA A 210 -3.13 16.13 -6.08
N GLU A 211 -1.97 15.46 -6.09
CA GLU A 211 -0.86 15.74 -5.16
C GLU A 211 -0.43 17.22 -5.20
N ARG A 212 -0.28 17.81 -6.39
CA ARG A 212 0.11 19.22 -6.55
C ARG A 212 -0.98 20.19 -6.10
N ASP A 213 -2.24 19.83 -6.24
CA ASP A 213 -3.35 20.67 -5.82
C ASP A 213 -3.52 20.62 -4.28
N GLU A 214 -3.38 19.44 -3.67
CA GLU A 214 -3.30 19.24 -2.22
C GLU A 214 -2.13 20.00 -1.59
N GLU A 215 -0.92 19.94 -2.18
CA GLU A 215 0.25 20.69 -1.70
C GLU A 215 0.03 22.22 -1.71
N LYS A 216 -0.71 22.74 -2.70
CA LYS A 216 -1.03 24.19 -2.76
C LYS A 216 -2.05 24.56 -1.69
N GLU A 217 -3.06 23.72 -1.48
CA GLU A 217 -4.07 23.93 -0.43
C GLU A 217 -3.42 23.90 0.96
N GLN A 218 -2.53 22.95 1.20
CA GLN A 218 -1.78 22.82 2.45
C GLN A 218 -0.91 24.08 2.71
N LYS A 219 -0.17 24.57 1.71
CA LYS A 219 0.62 25.80 1.83
C LYS A 219 -0.25 27.01 2.16
N LYS A 220 -1.38 27.17 1.48
CA LYS A 220 -2.33 28.26 1.74
C LYS A 220 -2.90 28.19 3.16
N TYR A 221 -3.20 26.99 3.64
CA TYR A 221 -3.66 26.77 5.00
C TYR A 221 -2.58 27.16 6.02
N GLU A 222 -1.33 26.73 5.83
CA GLU A 222 -0.20 27.08 6.70
C GLU A 222 0.10 28.58 6.74
N GLU A 223 0.03 29.27 5.60
CA GLU A 223 0.16 30.73 5.52
C GLU A 223 -0.96 31.43 6.31
N THR A 224 -2.21 30.97 6.14
CA THR A 224 -3.37 31.52 6.86
C THR A 224 -3.24 31.30 8.38
N GLN A 225 -2.77 30.12 8.81
CA GLN A 225 -2.54 29.84 10.24
C GLN A 225 -1.46 30.76 10.82
N LYS A 226 -0.34 30.95 10.12
CA LYS A 226 0.72 31.87 10.55
C LYS A 226 0.23 33.32 10.67
N GLU A 227 -0.56 33.80 9.72
CA GLU A 227 -1.15 35.15 9.80
C GLU A 227 -2.11 35.30 10.99
N LEU A 228 -2.93 34.28 11.28
CA LEU A 228 -3.84 34.27 12.42
C LEU A 228 -3.07 34.27 13.75
N GLU A 229 -2.01 33.46 13.87
CA GLU A 229 -1.14 33.44 15.05
C GLU A 229 -0.45 34.79 15.27
N GLN A 230 0.08 35.41 14.22
CA GLN A 230 0.69 36.74 14.29
C GLN A 230 -0.33 37.81 14.72
N ARG A 231 -1.55 37.78 14.16
CA ARG A 231 -2.63 38.71 14.56
C ARG A 231 -3.08 38.49 16.00
N ALA A 232 -3.18 37.24 16.45
CA ALA A 232 -3.52 36.92 17.84
C ALA A 232 -2.46 37.45 18.81
N LYS A 233 -1.18 37.27 18.48
CA LYS A 233 -0.05 37.81 19.25
C LYS A 233 -0.08 39.34 19.31
N MET A 234 -0.21 40.02 18.17
CA MET A 234 -0.31 41.48 18.13
C MET A 234 -1.50 42.02 18.95
N ARG A 235 -2.65 41.31 18.93
CA ARG A 235 -3.82 41.68 19.73
C ARG A 235 -3.56 41.49 21.23
N GLN A 236 -2.86 40.43 21.61
CA GLN A 236 -2.51 40.18 23.00
C GLN A 236 -1.52 41.24 23.50
N ASP A 237 -0.45 41.52 22.75
CA ASP A 237 0.53 42.56 23.08
C ASP A 237 -0.16 43.94 23.23
N ALA A 238 -1.15 44.25 22.38
CA ALA A 238 -1.91 45.50 22.46
C ALA A 238 -2.81 45.60 23.71
N LEU A 239 -3.40 44.48 24.15
CA LEU A 239 -4.20 44.43 25.38
C LEU A 239 -3.33 44.52 26.64
N GLU A 240 -2.12 43.95 26.60
CA GLU A 240 -1.14 44.07 27.70
C GLU A 240 -0.69 45.53 27.87
N ASN A 241 -0.36 46.23 26.78
CA ASN A 241 0.02 47.64 26.84
C ASN A 241 -1.12 48.57 27.34
N GLN A 242 -2.38 48.32 26.96
CA GLN A 242 -3.51 49.12 27.44
C GLN A 242 -3.73 48.99 28.95
N ASN A 243 -3.55 47.79 29.51
CA ASN A 243 -3.68 47.58 30.96
C ASN A 243 -2.53 48.24 31.76
N GLU A 244 -1.33 48.32 31.18
CA GLU A 244 -0.20 49.02 31.79
C GLU A 244 -0.44 50.54 31.81
N GLU A 245 -0.94 51.12 30.71
CA GLU A 245 -1.27 52.55 30.63
C GLU A 245 -2.41 52.95 31.59
N ASP A 246 -3.50 52.18 31.66
CA ASP A 246 -4.60 52.46 32.60
C ASP A 246 -4.15 52.36 34.07
N SER A 247 -3.26 51.41 34.41
CA SER A 247 -2.70 51.28 35.78
C SER A 247 -1.74 52.42 36.18
N SER A 248 -1.10 53.07 35.20
CA SER A 248 -0.18 54.19 35.43
C SER A 248 -0.87 55.55 35.53
N SER A 249 -2.12 55.64 35.05
CA SER A 249 -2.91 56.87 35.06
C SER A 249 -3.72 57.08 36.35
N GLU A 250 -3.89 56.05 37.18
CA GLU A 250 -4.57 56.15 38.48
C GLU A 250 -3.66 56.70 39.60
N ASP A 251 -2.36 56.87 39.36
CA ASP A 251 -1.37 57.28 40.38
C ASP A 251 -0.90 58.76 40.29
N GLU A 252 -1.35 59.57 39.31
CA GLU A 252 -0.84 60.95 39.11
C GLU A 252 -1.75 62.10 39.62
N ASP A 253 -2.94 61.83 40.19
CA ASP A 253 -3.91 62.88 40.55
C ASP A 253 -4.05 63.23 42.05
N ASP A 254 -3.18 62.76 42.96
CA ASP A 254 -3.38 62.97 44.42
C ASP A 254 -2.19 63.53 45.23
N GLU A 255 -1.30 64.33 44.62
CA GLU A 255 -0.23 65.03 45.37
C GLU A 255 -0.38 66.57 45.48
N SER A 256 -1.55 67.15 45.12
CA SER A 256 -1.75 68.61 45.18
C SER A 256 -2.54 69.15 46.40
N LEU A 257 -2.83 68.35 47.43
CA LEU A 257 -3.77 68.72 48.50
C LEU A 257 -3.19 68.99 49.91
N TRP A 258 -1.88 69.22 50.06
CA TRP A 258 -1.28 69.50 51.38
C TRP A 258 -0.46 70.80 51.46
N ILE A 259 -1.06 71.94 51.10
CA ILE A 259 -0.63 73.28 51.57
C ILE A 259 -1.45 73.67 52.80
#